data_AF-D7WB30-F1
#
_entry.id   AF-D7WB30-F1
#
_cell.length_a   1.000
_cell.length_b   1.000
_cell.length_c   1.000
_cell.angle_alpha   90.00
_cell.angle_beta   90.00
_cell.angle_gamma   90.00
#
_symmetry.space_group_name_H-M   'P 1'
#
loop_
_entity.id
_entity.type
_entity.pdbx_description
1 polymer ?
#
loop_
_entity_poly.entity_id
_entity_poly.type
_entity_poly.pdbx_seq_one_letter_code
_entity_poly.pdbx_strand_id
1 'polypeptide(L)'
;MGRLLLIVLVILALWLLWRAFGPGSNDRYGPLRQKQQPPAIKGPDDDEEFLWNIEKNRFKERRAREEAERKAREEEERRKKRQTRDDDPSDPT
;
A
#
# COMPACT_ATOMS: atom_id res chain seq x y z
N MET A 1 43.20 -7.73 -17.34
CA MET A 1 42.33 -8.16 -16.22
C MET A 1 40.83 -8.04 -16.51
N GLY A 2 40.33 -7.01 -17.20
CA GLY A 2 38.88 -6.86 -17.47
C GLY A 2 38.25 -7.94 -18.37
N ARG A 3 39.04 -8.55 -19.28
CA ARG A 3 38.56 -9.63 -20.15
C ARG A 3 38.11 -10.88 -19.38
N LEU A 4 38.74 -11.18 -18.25
CA LEU A 4 38.35 -12.32 -17.40
C LEU A 4 36.96 -12.09 -16.77
N LEU A 5 36.69 -10.86 -16.35
CA LEU A 5 35.43 -10.45 -15.73
C LEU A 5 34.28 -10.51 -16.74
N LEU A 6 34.54 -10.11 -17.99
CA LEU A 6 33.58 -10.27 -19.10
C LEU A 6 33.26 -11.74 -19.38
N ILE A 7 34.28 -12.62 -19.39
CA ILE A 7 34.07 -14.06 -19.61
C ILE A 7 33.21 -14.66 -18.49
N VAL A 8 33.48 -14.30 -17.23
CA VAL A 8 32.68 -14.76 -16.08
C VAL A 8 31.24 -14.27 -16.19
N LEU A 9 31.02 -12.99 -16.54
CA LEU A 9 29.68 -12.43 -16.71
C LEU A 9 28.88 -13.16 -17.81
N VAL A 10 29.52 -13.48 -18.94
CA VAL A 10 28.88 -14.20 -20.03
C VAL A 10 28.51 -15.63 -19.62
N ILE A 11 29.40 -16.34 -18.93
CA ILE A 11 29.12 -17.68 -18.39
C ILE A 11 27.95 -17.63 -17.41
N LEU A 12 27.93 -16.63 -16.52
CA LEU A 12 26.89 -16.47 -15.52
C LEU A 12 25.52 -16.14 -16.17
N ALA A 13 25.51 -15.32 -17.21
CA ALA A 13 24.30 -15.03 -17.98
C ALA A 13 23.76 -16.28 -18.70
N LEU A 14 24.62 -17.07 -19.35
CA LEU A 14 24.22 -18.33 -19.99
C LEU A 14 23.71 -19.35 -18.97
N TRP A 15 24.34 -19.41 -17.80
CA TRP A 15 23.93 -20.29 -16.71
C TRP A 15 22.55 -19.91 -16.16
N LEU A 16 22.28 -18.61 -15.96
CA LEU A 16 20.97 -18.12 -15.52
C LEU A 16 19.90 -18.37 -16.59
N LEU A 17 20.22 -18.16 -17.87
CA LEU A 17 19.31 -18.44 -18.97
C LEU A 17 18.95 -19.93 -19.02
N TRP A 18 19.93 -20.82 -18.85
CA TRP A 18 19.69 -22.25 -18.77
C TRP A 18 18.97 -22.67 -17.48
N ARG A 19 19.22 -22.00 -16.35
CA ARG A 19 18.52 -22.25 -15.08
C ARG A 19 17.05 -21.84 -15.12
N ALA A 20 16.74 -20.75 -15.84
CA ALA A 20 15.39 -20.21 -15.98
C ALA A 20 14.58 -20.88 -17.10
N PHE A 21 15.22 -21.24 -18.22
CA PHE A 21 14.56 -21.79 -19.42
C PHE A 21 14.98 -23.22 -19.78
N GLY A 22 15.77 -23.89 -18.93
CA GLY A 22 16.24 -25.24 -19.17
C GLY A 22 15.17 -26.31 -19.00
N PRO A 23 15.40 -27.51 -19.55
CA PRO A 23 14.48 -28.66 -19.43
C PRO A 23 14.30 -29.01 -17.94
N GLY A 24 13.14 -28.65 -17.38
CA GLY A 24 12.80 -28.80 -15.96
C GLY A 24 12.32 -27.50 -15.28
N SER A 25 12.52 -26.31 -15.88
CA SER A 25 11.90 -25.08 -15.37
C SER A 25 10.39 -25.04 -15.63
N ASN A 26 9.93 -25.70 -16.70
CA ASN A 26 8.52 -25.95 -16.96
C ASN A 26 7.84 -26.86 -15.95
N ASP A 27 8.57 -27.66 -15.15
CA ASP A 27 7.92 -28.47 -14.10
C ASP A 27 7.46 -27.62 -12.91
N ARG A 28 7.95 -26.38 -12.79
CA ARG A 28 7.49 -25.41 -11.78
C ARG A 28 6.41 -24.45 -12.29
N TYR A 29 6.29 -24.27 -13.61
CA TYR A 29 5.37 -23.32 -14.25
C TYR A 29 4.40 -23.95 -15.26
N GLY A 30 4.40 -25.28 -15.39
CA GLY A 30 3.34 -26.02 -16.08
C GLY A 30 2.08 -26.02 -15.21
N PRO A 31 0.87 -25.84 -15.79
CA PRO A 31 -0.34 -25.90 -15.02
C PRO A 31 -0.49 -27.32 -14.45
N LEU A 32 -0.81 -27.42 -13.16
CA LEU A 32 -1.47 -28.60 -12.56
C LEU A 32 -0.59 -29.80 -12.13
N ARG A 33 0.55 -29.60 -11.47
CA ARG A 33 1.04 -30.59 -10.48
C ARG A 33 1.35 -30.04 -9.10
N GLN A 34 0.80 -28.88 -8.77
CA GLN A 34 0.47 -28.61 -7.38
C GLN A 34 -0.59 -29.64 -7.01
N LYS A 35 -0.22 -30.61 -6.16
CA LYS A 35 -1.16 -31.42 -5.39
C LYS A 35 -2.35 -30.53 -5.09
N GLN A 36 -3.52 -30.86 -5.64
CA GLN A 36 -4.79 -30.30 -5.22
C GLN A 36 -4.95 -30.67 -3.74
N GLN A 37 -4.29 -29.93 -2.86
CA GLN A 37 -4.83 -29.78 -1.52
C GLN A 37 -6.17 -29.10 -1.80
N PRO A 38 -7.31 -29.71 -1.44
CA PRO A 38 -8.59 -29.03 -1.53
C PRO A 38 -8.40 -27.65 -0.90
N PRO A 39 -8.96 -26.57 -1.48
CA PRO A 39 -8.81 -25.24 -0.92
C PRO A 39 -9.10 -25.37 0.56
N ALA A 40 -8.08 -25.09 1.39
CA ALA A 40 -8.25 -25.14 2.83
C ALA A 40 -9.41 -24.22 3.09
N ILE A 41 -10.54 -24.79 3.54
CA ILE A 41 -11.73 -24.03 3.88
C ILE A 41 -11.33 -23.24 5.11
N LYS A 42 -10.69 -22.10 4.86
CA LYS A 42 -10.36 -21.06 5.83
C LYS A 42 -11.69 -20.60 6.37
N GLY A 43 -11.82 -20.61 7.69
CA GLY A 43 -13.03 -20.13 8.35
C GLY A 43 -13.24 -18.64 8.03
N PRO A 44 -14.45 -18.09 8.30
CA PRO A 44 -14.81 -16.70 7.99
C PRO A 44 -13.86 -15.61 8.55
N ASP A 45 -12.95 -15.96 9.46
CA ASP A 45 -11.93 -15.06 10.04
C ASP A 45 -10.60 -14.98 9.24
N ASP A 46 -10.39 -15.85 8.25
CA ASP A 46 -9.12 -15.98 7.50
C ASP A 46 -9.19 -15.50 6.04
N ASP A 47 -10.26 -14.78 5.66
CA ASP A 47 -10.38 -14.14 4.36
C ASP A 47 -9.52 -12.87 4.31
N GLU A 48 -8.47 -12.90 3.49
CA GLU A 48 -7.51 -11.80 3.32
C GLU A 48 -8.18 -10.47 2.94
N GLU A 49 -9.32 -10.54 2.27
CA GLU A 49 -10.13 -9.40 1.83
C GLU A 49 -10.79 -8.67 3.02
N PHE A 50 -11.17 -9.39 4.07
CA PHE A 50 -11.77 -8.83 5.28
C PHE A 50 -10.72 -8.08 6.12
N LEU A 51 -9.55 -8.68 6.33
CA LEU A 51 -8.44 -8.05 7.07
C LEU A 51 -7.99 -6.75 6.39
N TRP A 52 -7.94 -6.76 5.06
CA TRP A 52 -7.60 -5.59 4.27
C TRP A 52 -8.65 -4.47 4.36
N ASN A 53 -9.94 -4.83 4.38
CA ASN A 53 -11.03 -3.86 4.52
C ASN A 53 -11.04 -3.20 5.91
N ILE A 54 -10.76 -3.94 6.98
CA ILE A 54 -10.62 -3.38 8.33
C ILE A 54 -9.45 -2.40 8.40
N GLU A 55 -8.28 -2.78 7.85
CA GLU A 55 -7.11 -1.91 7.86
C GLU A 55 -7.34 -0.62 7.06
N LYS A 56 -7.97 -0.74 5.88
CA LYS A 56 -8.37 0.43 5.07
C LYS A 56 -9.35 1.34 5.78
N ASN A 57 -10.34 0.80 6.47
CA ASN A 57 -11.33 1.60 7.18
C ASN A 57 -10.70 2.37 8.34
N ARG A 58 -9.78 1.75 9.10
CA ARG A 58 -9.06 2.44 10.19
C ARG A 58 -8.17 3.58 9.68
N PHE A 59 -7.59 3.46 8.49
CA PHE A 59 -6.82 4.55 7.90
C PHE A 59 -7.70 5.72 7.45
N LYS A 60 -8.84 5.44 6.82
CA LYS A 60 -9.82 6.45 6.40
C LYS A 60 -10.42 7.19 7.60
N GLU A 61 -10.73 6.47 8.66
CA GLU A 61 -11.32 7.03 9.88
C GLU A 61 -10.37 8.01 10.57
N ARG A 62 -9.07 7.68 10.68
CA ARG A 62 -8.07 8.60 11.25
C ARG A 62 -7.94 9.90 10.45
N ARG A 63 -7.91 9.81 9.11
CA ARG A 63 -7.83 10.98 8.23
C ARG A 63 -9.08 11.86 8.32
N ALA A 64 -10.26 11.24 8.31
CA ALA A 64 -11.53 11.97 8.43
C ALA A 64 -11.66 12.69 9.78
N ARG A 65 -11.19 12.06 10.87
CA ARG A 65 -11.23 12.64 12.22
C ARG A 65 -10.27 13.83 12.36
N GLU A 66 -9.06 13.72 11.83
CA GLU A 66 -8.10 14.82 11.84
C GLU A 66 -8.57 16.02 11.00
N GLU A 67 -9.15 15.77 9.83
CA GLU A 67 -9.70 16.81 8.97
C GLU A 67 -10.93 17.49 9.58
N ALA A 68 -11.82 16.71 10.19
CA ALA A 68 -12.97 17.25 10.92
C ALA A 68 -12.54 18.11 12.12
N GLU A 69 -11.51 17.69 12.86
CA GLU A 69 -10.98 18.48 13.99
C GLU A 69 -10.33 19.78 13.51
N ARG A 70 -9.53 19.73 12.42
CA ARG A 70 -8.94 20.93 11.81
C ARG A 70 -10.02 21.91 11.36
N LYS A 71 -11.06 21.41 10.69
CA LYS A 71 -12.16 22.25 10.20
C LYS A 71 -12.98 22.86 11.34
N ALA A 72 -13.23 22.10 12.41
CA ALA A 72 -13.91 22.60 13.59
C ALA A 72 -13.12 23.73 14.28
N ARG A 73 -11.79 23.58 14.42
CA ARG A 73 -10.92 24.64 14.96
C ARG A 73 -10.93 25.89 14.09
N GLU A 74 -10.84 25.74 12.78
CA GLU A 74 -10.88 26.89 11.85
C GLU A 74 -12.22 27.62 11.91
N GLU A 75 -13.34 26.90 11.99
CA GLU A 75 -14.67 27.50 12.11
C GLU A 75 -14.84 28.25 13.44
N GLU A 76 -14.33 27.68 14.54
CA GLU A 76 -14.33 28.34 15.85
C GLU A 76 -13.49 29.62 15.85
N GLU A 77 -12.29 29.60 15.26
CA GLU A 77 -11.45 30.80 15.10
C GLU A 77 -12.13 31.87 14.24
N ARG A 78 -12.77 31.47 13.13
CA ARG A 78 -13.52 32.41 12.27
C ARG A 78 -14.71 33.00 13.00
N ARG A 79 -15.41 32.22 13.82
CA ARG A 79 -16.53 32.68 14.63
C ARG A 79 -16.07 33.64 15.73
N LYS A 80 -14.97 33.33 16.40
CA LYS A 80 -14.35 34.22 17.40
C LYS A 80 -13.87 35.53 16.77
N LYS A 81 -13.25 35.48 15.59
CA LYS A 81 -12.81 36.68 14.85
C LYS A 81 -13.98 37.57 14.41
N ARG A 82 -15.12 36.98 14.03
CA ARG A 82 -16.34 37.73 13.74
C ARG A 82 -16.89 38.40 15.00
N GLN A 83 -17.04 37.66 16.10
CA GLN A 83 -17.48 38.22 17.38
C GLN A 83 -16.60 39.38 17.84
N THR A 84 -15.27 39.22 17.85
CA THR A 84 -14.36 40.31 18.23
C THR A 84 -14.43 41.54 17.32
N ARG A 85 -14.87 41.37 16.06
CA ARG A 85 -15.03 42.48 15.11
C ARG A 85 -16.36 43.20 15.28
N ASP A 86 -17.40 42.47 15.70
CA ASP A 86 -18.72 43.03 15.99
C ASP A 86 -18.76 43.72 17.38
N ASP A 87 -17.92 43.28 18.33
CA ASP A 87 -17.78 43.84 19.69
C ASP A 87 -16.85 45.07 19.77
N ASP A 88 -16.17 45.47 18.69
CA ASP A 88 -15.33 46.67 18.62
C ASP A 88 -16.06 47.81 17.85
N PRO A 89 -16.69 48.78 18.54
CA PRO A 89 -17.47 49.84 17.89
C PRO A 89 -16.62 50.97 17.28
N SER A 90 -15.33 50.76 17.00
CA SER A 90 -14.39 51.83 16.60
C SER A 90 -13.92 51.83 15.13
N ASP A 91 -14.52 51.04 14.23
CA ASP A 91 -14.19 51.06 12.78
C ASP A 91 -15.29 51.77 11.94
N PRO A 92 -15.15 53.06 11.59
CA PRO A 92 -16.02 53.72 10.63
C PRO A 92 -15.59 53.36 9.20
N THR A 93 -16.53 52.83 8.41
CA THR A 93 -16.42 52.74 6.94
C THR A 93 -16.22 54.10 6.29
#